data_AF-A0A2B7GS34-F1
#
_entry.id   AF-A0A2B7GS34-F1
#
_cell.length_a   1.000
_cell.length_b   1.000
_cell.length_c   1.000
_cell.angle_alpha   90.00
_cell.angle_beta   90.00
_cell.angle_gamma   90.00
#
_symmetry.space_group_name_H-M   'P 1'
#
loop_
_entity.id
_entity.type
_entity.pdbx_description
1 polymer ?
#
loop_
_entity_poly.entity_id
_entity_poly.type
_entity_poly.pdbx_seq_one_letter_code
_entity_poly.pdbx_strand_id
1 'polypeptide(L)'
;MIDREGRVVFGSLLVFVVAVAGSIVVEQQTGVALRDRPLFAFLVFAGIGVALPQLYLAVTETGPRSRSRLRFAAVATAVFAVAFADDASGARYLLIASIGTGSILAVLCHEALEGYRAVSDEVTFDLRDR
;
A
#
# COMPACT_ATOMS: atom_id res chain seq x y z
N MET A 1 -26.83 9.55 -3.43
CA MET A 1 -25.57 10.01 -4.06
C MET A 1 -24.44 9.21 -3.44
N ILE A 2 -23.62 8.55 -4.25
CA ILE A 2 -22.45 7.84 -3.75
C ILE A 2 -21.40 8.87 -3.32
N ASP A 3 -20.88 8.76 -2.10
CA ASP A 3 -19.87 9.69 -1.59
C ASP A 3 -18.52 9.50 -2.30
N ARG A 4 -17.64 10.51 -2.28
CA ARG A 4 -16.33 10.50 -2.95
C ARG A 4 -15.50 9.28 -2.53
N GLU A 5 -15.49 8.96 -1.23
CA GLU A 5 -14.82 7.78 -0.69
C GLU A 5 -15.35 6.50 -1.35
N GLY A 6 -16.68 6.34 -1.40
CA GLY A 6 -17.33 5.20 -2.03
C GLY A 6 -16.95 5.05 -3.50
N ARG A 7 -16.83 6.16 -4.25
CA ARG A 7 -16.38 6.14 -5.65
C ARG A 7 -14.96 5.64 -5.81
N VAL A 8 -14.04 6.10 -4.94
CA VAL A 8 -12.63 5.72 -5.03
C VAL A 8 -12.45 4.25 -4.67
N VAL A 9 -13.10 3.78 -3.61
CA VAL A 9 -13.04 2.38 -3.18
C VAL A 9 -13.65 1.45 -4.24
N PHE A 10 -14.82 1.79 -4.78
CA PHE A 10 -15.41 1.02 -5.88
C PHE A 10 -14.55 1.07 -7.14
N GLY A 11 -13.98 2.23 -7.45
CA GLY A 11 -13.07 2.40 -8.58
C GLY A 11 -11.81 1.54 -8.45
N SER A 12 -11.19 1.51 -7.27
CA SER A 12 -10.03 0.65 -7.02
C SER A 12 -10.37 -0.83 -7.09
N LEU A 13 -11.53 -1.21 -6.56
CA LEU A 13 -12.01 -2.60 -6.66
C LEU A 13 -12.24 -2.98 -8.12
N LEU A 14 -12.87 -2.10 -8.91
CA LEU A 14 -13.09 -2.34 -10.33
C LEU A 14 -11.77 -2.46 -11.10
N VAL A 15 -10.81 -1.56 -10.85
CA VAL A 15 -9.47 -1.63 -11.45
C VAL A 15 -8.77 -2.93 -11.07
N PHE A 16 -8.85 -3.34 -9.81
CA PHE A 16 -8.28 -4.60 -9.35
C PHE A 16 -8.92 -5.80 -10.06
N VAL A 17 -10.26 -5.85 -10.15
CA VAL A 17 -10.99 -6.90 -10.86
C VAL A 17 -10.62 -6.93 -12.34
N VAL A 18 -10.53 -5.77 -13.00
CA VAL A 18 -10.11 -5.67 -14.42
C VAL A 18 -8.67 -6.14 -14.58
N ALA A 19 -7.77 -5.84 -13.65
CA ALA A 19 -6.40 -6.31 -13.69
C ALA A 19 -6.32 -7.85 -13.57
N VAL A 20 -7.11 -8.45 -12.67
CA VAL A 20 -7.19 -9.92 -12.50
C VAL A 20 -7.80 -10.57 -13.73
N ALA A 21 -8.94 -10.07 -14.21
CA ALA A 21 -9.60 -10.62 -15.40
C ALA A 21 -8.70 -10.46 -16.65
N GLY A 22 -8.07 -9.31 -16.80
CA GLY A 22 -7.12 -9.02 -17.87
C GLY A 22 -5.90 -9.94 -17.84
N SER A 23 -5.35 -10.24 -16.65
CA SER A 23 -4.22 -11.17 -16.55
C SER A 23 -4.60 -12.58 -17.02
N ILE A 24 -5.78 -13.06 -16.65
CA ILE A 24 -6.29 -14.37 -17.09
C ILE A 24 -6.47 -14.41 -18.61
N VAL A 25 -7.08 -13.37 -19.19
CA VAL A 25 -7.30 -13.30 -20.65
C VAL A 25 -5.98 -13.23 -21.41
N VAL A 26 -5.02 -12.43 -20.95
CA VAL A 26 -3.68 -12.33 -21.56
C VAL A 26 -2.96 -13.66 -21.51
N GLU A 27 -3.01 -14.37 -20.39
CA GLU A 27 -2.41 -15.69 -20.24
C GLU A 27 -3.04 -16.70 -21.20
N GLN A 28 -4.37 -16.72 -21.31
CA GLN A 28 -5.09 -17.60 -22.24
C GLN A 28 -4.77 -17.32 -23.72
N GLN A 29 -4.57 -16.06 -24.10
CA GLN A 29 -4.33 -15.68 -25.49
C GLN A 29 -2.86 -15.77 -25.92
N THR A 30 -1.94 -15.45 -25.02
CA THR A 30 -0.51 -15.33 -25.35
C THR A 30 0.34 -16.48 -24.81
N GLY A 31 -0.21 -17.27 -23.87
CA GLY A 31 0.53 -18.29 -23.13
C GLY A 31 1.56 -17.71 -22.16
N VAL A 32 1.66 -16.38 -22.04
CA VAL A 32 2.60 -15.71 -21.12
C VAL A 32 1.87 -15.45 -19.81
N ALA A 33 2.31 -16.10 -18.75
CA ALA A 33 1.75 -15.86 -17.42
C ALA A 33 2.31 -14.53 -16.89
N LEU A 34 1.44 -13.72 -16.27
CA LEU A 34 1.89 -12.50 -15.60
C LEU A 34 2.88 -12.84 -14.45
N ARG A 35 2.79 -14.07 -13.94
CA ARG A 35 3.68 -14.66 -12.95
C ARG A 35 5.13 -14.79 -13.42
N ASP A 36 5.38 -14.89 -14.74
CA ASP A 36 6.74 -14.87 -15.31
C ASP A 36 7.42 -13.50 -15.17
N ARG A 37 6.64 -12.47 -14.86
CA ARG A 37 7.09 -11.09 -14.60
C ARG A 37 6.63 -10.64 -13.21
N PRO A 38 7.14 -11.26 -12.13
CA PRO A 38 6.62 -11.09 -10.77
C PRO A 38 6.68 -9.64 -10.29
N LEU A 39 7.73 -8.90 -10.66
CA LEU A 39 7.84 -7.48 -10.33
C LEU A 39 6.76 -6.62 -11.01
N PHE A 40 6.44 -6.92 -12.27
CA PHE A 40 5.38 -6.20 -12.98
C PHE A 40 4.00 -6.53 -12.39
N ALA A 41 3.73 -7.82 -12.14
CA ALA A 41 2.50 -8.26 -11.50
C ALA A 41 2.33 -7.61 -10.12
N PHE A 42 3.38 -7.60 -9.30
CA PHE A 42 3.40 -6.92 -8.01
C PHE A 42 3.02 -5.44 -8.12
N LEU A 43 3.64 -4.69 -9.04
CA LEU A 43 3.33 -3.27 -9.23
C LEU A 43 1.88 -3.03 -9.67
N VAL A 44 1.34 -3.89 -10.53
CA VAL A 44 -0.05 -3.77 -10.99
C VAL A 44 -1.04 -4.07 -9.86
N PHE A 45 -0.88 -5.20 -9.17
CA PHE A 45 -1.83 -5.62 -8.15
C PHE A 45 -1.65 -4.86 -6.84
N ALA A 46 -0.44 -4.89 -6.27
CA ALA A 46 -0.15 -4.26 -4.99
C ALA A 46 -0.05 -2.74 -5.12
N GLY A 47 0.62 -2.24 -6.16
CA GLY A 47 0.81 -0.82 -6.39
C GLY A 47 -0.48 -0.15 -6.87
N ILE A 48 -0.90 -0.43 -8.10
CA ILE A 48 -2.02 0.27 -8.74
C ILE A 48 -3.37 -0.15 -8.16
N GLY A 49 -3.59 -1.46 -7.96
CA GLY A 49 -4.87 -1.99 -7.49
C GLY A 49 -5.16 -1.66 -6.03
N VAL A 50 -4.12 -1.54 -5.18
CA VAL A 50 -4.31 -1.46 -3.72
C VAL A 50 -3.63 -0.23 -3.11
N ALA A 51 -2.31 -0.12 -3.18
CA ALA A 51 -1.57 0.91 -2.45
C ALA A 51 -1.91 2.32 -2.94
N LEU A 52 -1.94 2.55 -4.25
CA LEU A 52 -2.12 3.88 -4.85
C LEU A 52 -3.48 4.51 -4.48
N PRO A 53 -4.64 3.81 -4.59
CA PRO A 53 -5.93 4.33 -4.13
C PRO A 53 -5.96 4.63 -2.63
N GLN A 54 -5.37 3.76 -1.80
CA GLN A 54 -5.38 3.91 -0.35
C GLN A 54 -4.49 5.07 0.11
N LEU A 55 -3.32 5.25 -0.53
CA LEU A 55 -2.45 6.39 -0.32
C LEU A 55 -3.08 7.70 -0.81
N TYR A 56 -3.77 7.68 -1.96
CA TYR A 56 -4.51 8.83 -2.46
C TYR A 56 -5.56 9.29 -1.44
N LEU A 57 -6.37 8.35 -0.93
CA LEU A 57 -7.36 8.67 0.10
C LEU A 57 -6.70 9.16 1.39
N ALA A 58 -5.60 8.54 1.83
CA ALA A 58 -4.87 8.97 3.02
C ALA A 58 -4.34 10.41 2.90
N VAL A 59 -3.88 10.83 1.71
CA VAL A 59 -3.42 12.20 1.46
C VAL A 59 -4.58 13.20 1.41
N THR A 60 -5.73 12.80 0.85
CA THR A 60 -6.87 13.70 0.68
C THR A 60 -7.80 13.81 1.89
N GLU A 61 -7.71 12.88 2.83
CA GLU A 61 -8.47 12.89 4.09
C GLU A 61 -7.58 13.36 5.24
N THR A 62 -8.10 14.23 6.11
CA THR A 62 -7.45 14.61 7.38
C THR A 62 -8.12 13.88 8.54
N GLY A 63 -7.32 13.47 9.54
CA GLY A 63 -7.81 12.82 10.76
C GLY A 63 -7.57 11.31 10.85
N PRO A 64 -8.26 10.60 11.78
CA PRO A 64 -7.91 9.22 12.17
C PRO A 64 -7.99 8.20 11.03
N ARG A 65 -8.85 8.42 10.04
CA ARG A 65 -9.03 7.52 8.89
C ARG A 65 -7.80 7.49 7.99
N SER A 66 -7.11 8.62 7.83
CA SER A 66 -5.88 8.69 7.04
C SER A 66 -4.80 7.73 7.54
N ARG A 67 -4.58 7.68 8.87
CA ARG A 67 -3.63 6.72 9.49
C ARG A 67 -4.01 5.27 9.22
N SER A 68 -5.30 4.93 9.36
CA SER A 68 -5.75 3.56 9.10
C SER A 68 -5.53 3.11 7.65
N ARG A 69 -5.70 4.02 6.68
CA ARG A 69 -5.46 3.75 5.26
C ARG A 69 -3.98 3.60 4.94
N LEU A 70 -3.13 4.43 5.55
CA LEU A 70 -1.68 4.32 5.38
C LEU A 70 -1.16 2.98 5.92
N ARG A 71 -1.62 2.57 7.11
CA ARG A 71 -1.30 1.25 7.69
C ARG A 71 -1.79 0.11 6.80
N PHE A 72 -3.03 0.19 6.32
CA PHE A 72 -3.58 -0.80 5.40
C PHE A 72 -2.76 -0.91 4.11
N ALA A 73 -2.43 0.23 3.49
CA ALA A 73 -1.60 0.27 2.29
C ALA A 73 -0.23 -0.39 2.52
N ALA A 74 0.43 -0.09 3.63
CA ALA A 74 1.73 -0.66 3.96
C ALA A 74 1.68 -2.16 4.22
N VAL A 75 0.69 -2.62 4.99
CA VAL A 75 0.49 -4.04 5.31
C VAL A 75 0.12 -4.82 4.06
N ALA A 76 -0.83 -4.33 3.25
CA ALA A 76 -1.20 -4.98 2.00
C ALA A 76 0.00 -5.07 1.04
N THR A 77 0.78 -3.99 0.91
CA THR A 77 2.01 -4.00 0.09
C THR A 77 2.99 -5.07 0.58
N ALA A 78 3.18 -5.22 1.89
CA ALA A 78 4.06 -6.25 2.45
C ALA A 78 3.53 -7.67 2.19
N VAL A 79 2.23 -7.91 2.37
CA VAL A 79 1.59 -9.20 2.09
C VAL A 79 1.76 -9.59 0.62
N PHE A 80 1.49 -8.66 -0.30
CA PHE A 80 1.72 -8.90 -1.71
C PHE A 80 3.20 -9.09 -2.04
N ALA A 81 4.10 -8.37 -1.37
CA ALA A 81 5.53 -8.54 -1.59
C ALA A 81 5.96 -9.96 -1.24
N VAL A 82 5.49 -10.52 -0.11
CA VAL A 82 5.74 -11.91 0.25
C VAL A 82 5.16 -12.87 -0.79
N ALA A 83 3.92 -12.63 -1.23
CA ALA A 83 3.27 -13.50 -2.22
C ALA A 83 3.99 -13.53 -3.58
N PHE A 84 4.53 -12.39 -4.04
CA PHE A 84 5.22 -12.28 -5.33
C PHE A 84 6.74 -12.52 -5.25
N ALA A 85 7.32 -12.51 -4.06
CA ALA A 85 8.75 -12.77 -3.87
C ALA A 85 9.12 -14.22 -4.18
N ASP A 86 8.23 -15.18 -3.90
CA ASP A 86 8.47 -16.61 -4.14
C ASP A 86 8.73 -16.93 -5.63
N ASP A 87 8.07 -16.18 -6.52
CA ASP A 87 8.23 -16.33 -7.97
C ASP A 87 9.40 -15.50 -8.54
N ALA A 88 10.06 -14.70 -7.72
CA ALA A 88 11.12 -13.78 -8.14
C ALA A 88 12.51 -14.31 -7.81
N SER A 89 13.47 -14.07 -8.71
CA SER A 89 14.87 -14.42 -8.49
C SER A 89 15.81 -13.22 -8.71
N GLY A 90 16.99 -13.28 -8.09
CA GLY A 90 18.04 -12.27 -8.20
C GLY A 90 17.58 -10.86 -7.81
N ALA A 91 17.84 -9.89 -8.67
CA ALA A 91 17.53 -8.48 -8.41
C ALA A 91 16.01 -8.22 -8.22
N ARG A 92 15.14 -9.00 -8.86
CA ARG A 92 13.68 -8.81 -8.75
C ARG A 92 13.18 -9.16 -7.36
N TYR A 93 13.71 -10.25 -6.79
CA TYR A 93 13.42 -10.64 -5.41
C TYR A 93 13.84 -9.54 -4.44
N LEU A 94 15.08 -9.04 -4.58
CA LEU A 94 15.59 -7.97 -3.72
C LEU A 94 14.72 -6.70 -3.80
N LEU A 95 14.28 -6.32 -5.00
CA LEU A 95 13.38 -5.17 -5.18
C LEU A 95 12.04 -5.38 -4.50
N ILE A 96 11.37 -6.52 -4.72
CA ILE A 96 10.08 -6.81 -4.10
C ILE A 96 10.21 -6.87 -2.57
N ALA A 97 11.21 -7.59 -2.06
CA ALA A 97 11.46 -7.74 -0.63
C ALA A 97 11.79 -6.41 0.05
N SER A 98 12.59 -5.56 -0.58
CA SER A 98 12.93 -4.22 -0.06
C SER A 98 11.72 -3.29 -0.07
N ILE A 99 10.86 -3.33 -1.09
CA ILE A 99 9.61 -2.56 -1.11
C ILE A 99 8.68 -3.02 0.03
N GLY A 100 8.46 -4.34 0.17
CA GLY A 100 7.60 -4.88 1.21
C GLY A 100 8.13 -4.64 2.62
N THR A 101 9.43 -4.78 2.84
CA THR A 101 10.06 -4.49 4.15
C THR A 101 10.04 -2.99 4.43
N GLY A 102 10.35 -2.18 3.41
CA GLY A 102 10.37 -0.73 3.48
C GLY A 102 8.99 -0.14 3.80
N SER A 103 7.90 -0.72 3.31
CA SER A 103 6.54 -0.24 3.61
C SER A 103 6.21 -0.36 5.10
N ILE A 104 6.55 -1.49 5.72
CA ILE A 104 6.36 -1.70 7.16
C ILE A 104 7.28 -0.79 7.97
N LEU A 105 8.55 -0.71 7.59
CA LEU A 105 9.52 0.16 8.26
C LEU A 105 9.08 1.63 8.22
N ALA A 106 8.59 2.09 7.07
CA ALA A 106 8.10 3.46 6.90
C ALA A 106 6.94 3.77 7.86
N VAL A 107 5.97 2.85 8.00
CA VAL A 107 4.85 3.03 8.95
C VAL A 107 5.35 3.02 10.39
N LEU A 108 6.25 2.10 10.76
CA LEU A 108 6.80 2.07 12.11
C LEU A 108 7.56 3.36 12.46
N CYS A 109 8.39 3.85 11.54
CA CYS A 109 9.09 5.12 11.72
C CYS A 109 8.11 6.30 11.84
N HIS A 110 7.05 6.31 11.02
CA HIS A 110 6.04 7.36 11.08
C HIS A 110 5.33 7.38 12.43
N GLU A 111 4.86 6.24 12.91
CA GLU A 111 4.18 6.12 14.21
C GLU A 111 5.11 6.45 15.38
N ALA A 112 6.38 6.05 15.32
CA ALA A 112 7.37 6.40 16.34
C ALA A 112 7.62 7.92 16.41
N LEU A 113 7.74 8.59 15.25
CA LEU A 113 7.93 10.04 15.18
C LEU A 113 6.70 10.81 15.66
N GLU A 114 5.50 10.36 15.31
CA GLU A 114 4.26 10.97 15.81
C GLU A 114 4.11 10.78 17.32
N GLY A 115 4.39 9.58 17.83
CA GLY A 115 4.38 9.31 19.28
C GLY A 115 5.37 10.19 20.04
N TYR A 116 6.58 10.36 19.51
CA TYR A 116 7.60 11.25 20.10
C TYR A 116 7.13 12.71 20.15
N ARG A 117 6.53 13.21 19.06
CA ARG A 117 6.01 14.59 19.00
C ARG A 117 4.87 14.83 19.99
N ALA A 118 3.93 13.89 20.10
CA ALA A 118 2.81 14.00 21.03
C ALA A 118 3.27 14.15 22.49
N VAL A 119 4.26 13.35 22.90
CA VAL A 119 4.84 13.42 24.25
C VAL A 119 5.59 14.75 24.46
N SER A 120 6.32 15.23 23.46
CA SER A 120 7.04 16.50 23.55
C SER A 120 6.10 17.71 23.72
N ASP A 121 4.95 17.70 23.04
CA ASP A 121 3.94 18.75 23.16
C ASP A 121 3.29 18.76 24.55
N GLU A 122 2.99 17.58 25.12
CA GLU A 122 2.45 17.43 26.47
C GLU A 122 3.41 17.97 27.54
N VAL A 123 4.70 17.64 27.45
CA VAL A 123 5.74 18.14 28.37
C VAL A 123 5.91 19.65 28.25
N THR A 124 5.83 20.21 27.04
CA THR A 124 5.95 21.66 26.82
C THR A 124 4.76 22.42 27.40
N PHE A 125 3.56 21.85 27.35
CA PHE A 125 2.36 22.43 27.93
C PHE A 125 2.46 22.53 29.47
N ASP A 126 2.90 21.46 30.14
CA ASP A 126 3.06 21.44 31.61
C ASP A 126 4.10 22.44 32.14
N LEU A 127 5.12 22.76 31.33
CA LEU A 127 6.13 23.77 31.66
C LEU A 127 5.67 25.22 31.47
N ARG A 128 4.62 25.46 30.66
CA ARG A 128 4.10 26.81 30.38
C ARG A 128 3.04 27.26 31.40
N ASP A 129 2.37 26.31 32.05
CA ASP A 129 1.36 26.57 33.09
C ASP A 129 1.95 26.71 34.51
N ARG A 130 3.28 26.70 34.65
CA ARG A 130 4.02 27.03 35.89
C ARG A 130 4.69 28.39 35.82
#